data_AF-A0A842UMS3-F1
#
_entry.id   AF-A0A842UMS3-F1
#
_cell.length_a   1.000
_cell.length_b   1.000
_cell.length_c   1.000
_cell.angle_alpha   90.00
_cell.angle_beta   90.00
_cell.angle_gamma   90.00
#
_symmetry.space_group_name_H-M   'P 1'
#
loop_
_entity.id
_entity.type
_entity.pdbx_description
1 polymer ?
#
loop_
_entity_poly.entity_id
_entity_poly.type
_entity_poly.pdbx_seq_one_letter_code
_entity_poly.pdbx_strand_id
1 'polypeptide(L)'
;MHLQTVINYIHDHKQRIRLIFFEARTRSRPQSWILERCRENMDRINDKSFPRWAREFLNGYKEALFDSMYEHLVHVYVIDGEIVKGEWNNMTENQRDYLRKTPDPVSGFVYKDTMRPYSDDLREHLERVGDEQVG
;
A
#
# COMPACT_ATOMS: atom_id res chain seq x y z
N MET A 1 -10.73 -13.15 -8.04
CA MET A 1 -9.28 -13.19 -8.38
C MET A 1 -8.55 -13.89 -7.25
N HIS A 2 -7.60 -14.79 -7.55
CA HIS A 2 -6.85 -15.53 -6.52
C HIS A 2 -5.84 -14.60 -5.82
N LEU A 3 -5.63 -14.73 -4.50
CA LEU A 3 -4.76 -13.81 -3.76
C LEU A 3 -3.32 -13.76 -4.31
N GLN A 4 -2.78 -14.91 -4.71
CA GLN A 4 -1.45 -14.96 -5.32
C GLN A 4 -1.35 -14.10 -6.60
N THR A 5 -2.44 -14.05 -7.38
CA THR A 5 -2.53 -13.18 -8.56
C THR A 5 -2.46 -11.71 -8.15
N VAL A 6 -3.19 -11.31 -7.11
CA VAL A 6 -3.16 -9.92 -6.58
C VAL A 6 -1.75 -9.55 -6.12
N ILE A 7 -1.09 -10.44 -5.38
CA ILE A 7 0.28 -10.22 -4.89
C ILE A 7 1.26 -10.05 -6.05
N ASN A 8 1.16 -10.88 -7.08
CA ASN A 8 2.00 -10.75 -8.28
C ASN A 8 1.76 -9.41 -8.97
N TYR A 9 0.49 -8.99 -9.13
CA TYR A 9 0.17 -7.67 -9.67
C TYR A 9 0.76 -6.54 -8.82
N ILE A 10 0.63 -6.59 -7.49
CA ILE A 10 1.23 -5.60 -6.59
C ILE A 10 2.74 -5.52 -6.83
N HIS A 11 3.43 -6.67 -6.93
CA HIS A 11 4.86 -6.71 -7.18
C HIS A 11 5.22 -6.02 -8.49
N ASP A 12 4.57 -6.40 -9.60
CA ASP A 12 4.85 -5.86 -10.93
C ASP A 12 4.59 -4.35 -11.00
N HIS A 13 3.45 -3.90 -10.47
CA HIS A 13 3.08 -2.49 -10.45
C HIS A 13 3.99 -1.67 -9.53
N LYS A 14 4.40 -2.21 -8.37
CA LYS A 14 5.40 -1.58 -7.48
C LYS A 14 6.74 -1.37 -8.21
N GLN A 15 7.23 -2.41 -8.91
CA GLN A 15 8.48 -2.29 -9.68
C GLN A 15 8.35 -1.25 -10.78
N ARG A 16 7.21 -1.23 -11.49
CA ARG A 16 6.97 -0.26 -12.56
C ARG A 16 6.93 1.18 -12.03
N ILE A 17 6.26 1.44 -10.91
CA ILE A 17 6.28 2.76 -10.25
C ILE A 17 7.72 3.15 -9.92
N ARG A 18 8.51 2.26 -9.33
CA ARG A 18 9.91 2.54 -8.99
C ARG A 18 10.73 2.95 -10.23
N LEU A 19 10.55 2.25 -11.34
CA LEU A 19 11.22 2.55 -12.61
C LEU A 19 10.80 3.91 -13.19
N ILE A 20 9.52 4.29 -13.07
CA ILE A 20 9.03 5.60 -13.50
C ILE A 20 9.76 6.72 -12.73
N PHE A 21 9.83 6.62 -11.40
CA PHE A 21 10.55 7.61 -10.59
C PHE A 21 12.05 7.64 -10.87
N PHE A 22 12.66 6.48 -11.10
CA PHE A 22 14.07 6.40 -11.51
C PHE A 22 14.31 7.08 -12.87
N GLU A 23 13.46 6.82 -13.86
CA GLU A 23 13.56 7.48 -15.17
C GLU A 23 13.35 8.99 -15.04
N ALA A 24 12.39 9.42 -14.24
CA ALA A 24 12.13 10.82 -14.04
C ALA A 24 13.33 11.56 -13.43
N ARG A 25 13.99 10.95 -12.43
CA ARG A 25 15.23 11.49 -11.84
C ARG A 25 16.39 11.50 -12.83
N THR A 26 16.61 10.41 -13.56
CA THR A 26 17.74 10.29 -14.49
C THR A 26 17.60 11.16 -15.74
N ARG A 27 16.37 11.38 -16.23
CA ARG A 27 16.07 12.14 -17.45
C ARG A 27 15.47 13.51 -17.17
N SER A 28 15.45 13.96 -15.91
CA SER A 28 14.85 15.23 -15.49
C SER A 28 13.42 15.43 -16.01
N ARG A 29 12.58 14.38 -15.91
CA ARG A 29 11.17 14.47 -16.34
C ARG A 29 10.37 15.30 -15.33
N PRO A 30 9.40 16.10 -15.80
CA PRO A 30 8.56 16.88 -14.90
C PRO A 30 7.60 15.99 -14.11
N GLN A 31 7.07 16.53 -13.01
CA GLN A 31 6.07 15.87 -12.17
C GLN A 31 4.84 15.40 -12.96
N SER A 32 4.38 16.19 -13.94
CA SER A 32 3.25 15.82 -14.80
C SER A 32 3.47 14.52 -15.58
N TRP A 33 4.71 14.28 -16.02
CA TRP A 33 5.08 13.03 -16.70
C TRP A 33 5.04 11.83 -15.75
N ILE A 34 5.49 12.01 -14.49
CA ILE A 34 5.40 10.95 -13.47
C ILE A 34 3.94 10.61 -13.20
N LEU A 35 3.09 11.61 -13.00
CA LEU A 35 1.66 11.43 -12.75
C LEU A 35 0.97 10.70 -13.90
N GLU A 36 1.26 11.05 -15.15
CA GLU A 36 0.73 10.39 -16.34
C GLU A 36 1.14 8.91 -16.40
N ARG A 37 2.44 8.61 -16.24
CA ARG A 37 2.94 7.23 -16.28
C ARG A 37 2.46 6.38 -15.12
N CYS A 38 2.36 6.96 -13.93
CA CYS A 38 1.77 6.28 -12.78
C CYS A 38 0.29 6.01 -13.01
N ARG A 39 -0.47 6.95 -13.59
CA ARG A 39 -1.87 6.74 -13.95
C ARG A 39 -2.02 5.57 -14.94
N GLU A 40 -1.27 5.57 -16.04
CA GLU A 40 -1.28 4.46 -17.02
C GLU A 40 -0.98 3.10 -16.37
N ASN A 41 -0.05 3.07 -15.41
CA ASN A 41 0.28 1.87 -14.66
C ASN A 41 -0.87 1.42 -13.74
N MET A 42 -1.55 2.38 -13.10
CA MET A 42 -2.62 2.13 -12.12
C MET A 42 -3.98 1.85 -12.79
N ASP A 43 -4.23 2.33 -14.00
CA ASP A 43 -5.51 2.15 -14.70
C ASP A 43 -5.86 0.67 -14.90
N ARG A 44 -4.85 -0.20 -15.03
CA ARG A 44 -5.03 -1.66 -15.15
C ARG A 44 -5.53 -2.36 -13.88
N ILE A 45 -5.40 -1.71 -12.73
CA ILE A 45 -5.80 -2.23 -11.42
C ILE A 45 -6.89 -1.41 -10.74
N ASN A 46 -7.32 -0.32 -11.39
CA ASN A 46 -8.47 0.49 -10.96
C ASN A 46 -9.82 -0.15 -11.32
N ASP A 47 -9.84 -1.36 -11.89
CA ASP A 47 -11.05 -2.16 -12.01
C ASP A 47 -11.58 -2.57 -10.62
N LYS A 48 -12.91 -2.58 -10.46
CA LYS A 48 -13.63 -3.01 -9.26
C LYS A 48 -13.31 -4.44 -8.84
N SER A 49 -12.76 -5.25 -9.76
CA SER A 49 -12.29 -6.61 -9.49
C SER A 49 -11.00 -6.68 -8.66
N PHE A 50 -10.24 -5.59 -8.57
CA PHE A 50 -9.03 -5.51 -7.76
C PHE A 50 -9.38 -5.20 -6.29
N PRO A 51 -8.73 -5.81 -5.29
CA PRO A 51 -8.99 -5.49 -3.89
C PRO A 51 -8.61 -4.05 -3.54
N ARG A 52 -9.37 -3.42 -2.65
CA ARG A 52 -9.16 -2.03 -2.23
C ARG A 52 -7.80 -1.85 -1.56
N TRP A 53 -7.46 -2.73 -0.62
CA TRP A 53 -6.19 -2.71 0.10
C TRP A 53 -4.97 -2.72 -0.84
N ALA A 54 -5.07 -3.46 -1.96
CA ALA A 54 -3.99 -3.57 -2.93
C ALA A 54 -3.80 -2.27 -3.73
N ARG A 55 -4.90 -1.55 -4.02
CA ARG A 55 -4.84 -0.20 -4.60
C ARG A 55 -4.28 0.81 -3.62
N GLU A 56 -4.70 0.75 -2.35
CA GLU A 56 -4.21 1.62 -1.27
C GLU A 56 -2.71 1.44 -1.05
N PHE A 57 -2.21 0.20 -1.04
CA PHE A 57 -0.78 -0.10 -1.01
C PHE A 57 -0.03 0.62 -2.15
N LEU A 58 -0.50 0.48 -3.40
CA LEU A 58 0.22 1.03 -4.55
C LEU A 58 0.13 2.56 -4.62
N ASN A 59 -0.99 3.15 -4.19
CA ASN A 59 -1.14 4.60 -4.08
C ASN A 59 -0.23 5.18 -2.99
N GLY A 60 -0.24 4.59 -1.78
CA GLY A 60 0.63 5.02 -0.70
C GLY A 60 2.11 4.86 -1.05
N TYR A 61 2.48 3.79 -1.78
CA TYR A 61 3.84 3.60 -2.28
C TYR A 61 4.26 4.70 -3.27
N LYS A 62 3.36 5.08 -4.18
CA LYS A 62 3.57 6.16 -5.14
C LYS A 62 3.73 7.52 -4.44
N GLU A 63 2.87 7.83 -3.46
CA GLU A 63 2.94 9.07 -2.66
C GLU A 63 4.24 9.14 -1.86
N ALA A 64 4.59 8.04 -1.18
CA ALA A 64 5.84 7.91 -0.46
C ALA A 64 7.08 8.16 -1.35
N LEU A 65 7.03 7.79 -2.63
CA LEU A 65 8.11 8.07 -3.58
C LEU A 65 8.13 9.53 -4.07
N PHE A 66 6.97 10.17 -4.20
CA PHE A 66 6.87 11.60 -4.51
C PHE A 66 7.50 12.45 -3.41
N ASP A 67 7.14 12.15 -2.17
CA ASP A 67 7.61 12.90 -1.00
C ASP A 67 9.05 12.51 -0.61
N SER A 68 9.65 11.56 -1.33
CA SER A 68 10.96 10.96 -0.99
C SER A 68 10.99 10.37 0.43
N MET A 69 9.85 9.93 0.94
CA MET A 69 9.66 9.38 2.27
C MET A 69 9.66 7.86 2.33
N TYR A 70 9.66 7.15 1.20
CA TYR A 70 9.53 5.69 1.18
C TYR A 70 10.55 4.96 2.08
N GLU A 71 11.77 5.46 2.20
CA GLU A 71 12.78 4.85 3.08
C GLU A 71 12.46 5.02 4.58
N HIS A 72 11.58 5.94 4.93
CA HIS A 72 11.10 6.21 6.29
C HIS A 72 9.76 5.53 6.60
N LEU A 73 9.15 4.88 5.62
CA LEU A 73 7.81 4.30 5.74
C LEU A 73 7.86 2.76 5.70
N VAL A 74 6.92 2.14 6.40
CA VAL A 74 6.67 0.70 6.33
C VAL A 74 5.20 0.45 6.06
N HIS A 75 4.91 -0.49 5.17
CA HIS A 75 3.54 -0.91 4.94
C HIS A 75 3.08 -1.86 6.05
N VAL A 76 1.86 -1.64 6.52
CA VAL A 76 1.24 -2.39 7.61
C VAL A 76 -0.15 -2.85 7.23
N TYR A 77 -0.62 -3.89 7.92
CA TYR A 77 -1.98 -4.40 7.86
C TYR A 77 -2.56 -4.36 9.28
N VAL A 78 -3.86 -4.13 9.41
CA VAL A 78 -4.57 -4.35 10.68
C VAL A 78 -5.14 -5.76 10.66
N ILE A 79 -4.71 -6.59 11.60
CA ILE A 79 -5.14 -7.98 11.75
C ILE A 79 -5.58 -8.14 13.20
N ASP A 80 -6.85 -8.50 13.40
CA ASP A 80 -7.46 -8.67 14.73
C ASP A 80 -7.24 -7.48 15.68
N GLY A 81 -7.26 -6.25 15.12
CA GLY A 81 -7.04 -5.00 15.86
C GLY A 81 -5.56 -4.63 16.08
N GLU A 82 -4.62 -5.49 15.69
CA GLU A 82 -3.19 -5.23 15.82
C GLU A 82 -2.56 -4.75 14.50
N ILE A 83 -1.64 -3.78 14.60
CA ILE A 83 -0.84 -3.32 13.45
C ILE A 83 0.31 -4.30 13.21
N VAL A 84 0.17 -5.08 12.14
CA VAL A 84 1.19 -6.03 11.68
C VAL A 84 2.02 -5.39 10.57
N LYS A 85 3.32 -5.22 10.81
CA LYS A 85 4.29 -4.85 9.77
C LYS A 85 4.43 -6.02 8.79
N GLY A 86 4.34 -5.78 7.49
CA GLY A 86 4.44 -6.92 6.59
C GLY A 86 4.71 -6.59 5.13
N GLU A 87 5.91 -6.96 4.70
CA GLU A 87 6.02 -7.61 3.39
C GLU A 87 5.40 -9.02 3.54
N TRP A 88 4.58 -9.43 2.57
CA TRP A 88 3.86 -10.72 2.58
C TRP A 88 4.72 -11.92 3.02
N ASN A 89 5.99 -11.95 2.60
CA ASN A 89 6.93 -13.03 2.90
C ASN A 89 7.33 -13.13 4.38
N ASN A 90 7.19 -12.05 5.15
CA ASN A 90 7.55 -11.99 6.56
C ASN A 90 6.36 -12.25 7.50
N MET A 91 5.15 -12.42 6.96
CA MET A 91 3.95 -12.75 7.72
C MET A 91 3.92 -14.22 8.12
N THR A 92 3.32 -14.51 9.27
CA THR A 92 2.99 -15.89 9.69
C THR A 92 1.91 -16.48 8.79
N GLU A 93 1.77 -17.81 8.76
CA GLU A 93 0.73 -18.45 7.95
C GLU A 93 -0.68 -18.05 8.40
N ASN A 94 -0.91 -17.84 9.70
CA ASN A 94 -2.18 -17.35 10.24
C ASN A 94 -2.51 -15.93 9.73
N GLN A 95 -1.53 -15.04 9.70
CA GLN A 95 -1.71 -13.68 9.16
C GLN A 95 -2.00 -13.71 7.66
N ARG A 96 -1.30 -14.56 6.90
CA ARG A 96 -1.59 -14.75 5.47
C ARG A 96 -2.97 -15.34 5.24
N ASP A 97 -3.39 -16.29 6.06
CA ASP A 97 -4.73 -16.88 6.02
C ASP A 97 -5.82 -15.86 6.33
N TYR A 98 -5.60 -14.99 7.31
CA TYR A 98 -6.49 -13.86 7.59
C TYR A 98 -6.65 -12.98 6.34
N LEU A 99 -5.54 -12.59 5.71
CA LEU A 99 -5.57 -11.75 4.49
C LEU A 99 -6.15 -12.48 3.27
N ARG A 100 -6.09 -13.82 3.22
CA ARG A 100 -6.78 -14.64 2.19
C ARG A 100 -8.29 -14.65 2.39
N LYS A 101 -8.75 -14.67 3.64
CA LYS A 101 -10.18 -14.74 4.00
C LYS A 101 -10.83 -13.37 4.09
N THR A 102 -10.04 -12.31 4.26
CA THR A 102 -10.50 -10.93 4.37
C THR A 102 -10.37 -10.25 3.00
N PRO A 103 -11.48 -9.94 2.31
CA PRO A 103 -11.43 -9.40 0.96
C PRO A 103 -10.81 -7.99 0.90
N ASP A 104 -10.99 -7.19 1.95
CA ASP A 104 -10.47 -5.82 2.08
C ASP A 104 -9.92 -5.55 3.49
N PRO A 105 -8.76 -6.11 3.86
CA PRO A 105 -8.09 -5.77 5.11
C PRO A 105 -7.70 -4.30 5.11
N VAL A 106 -7.77 -3.70 6.30
CA VAL A 106 -7.23 -2.36 6.52
C VAL A 106 -5.73 -2.39 6.35
N SER A 107 -5.19 -1.48 5.56
CA SER A 107 -3.75 -1.43 5.31
C SER A 107 -3.29 -0.02 4.94
N GLY A 108 -2.00 0.25 5.07
CA GLY A 108 -1.42 1.52 4.65
C GLY A 108 0.02 1.68 5.11
N PHE A 109 0.55 2.90 5.00
CA PHE A 109 1.92 3.21 5.41
C PHE A 109 1.94 3.90 6.78
N VAL A 110 2.95 3.56 7.57
CA VAL A 110 3.28 4.26 8.83
C VAL A 110 4.74 4.67 8.83
N TYR A 111 5.08 5.70 9.61
CA TYR A 111 6.47 6.06 9.87
C TYR A 111 7.16 4.97 10.69
N LYS A 112 8.33 4.50 10.24
CA LYS A 112 9.09 3.40 10.87
C LYS A 112 9.36 3.63 12.36
N ASP A 113 9.65 4.88 12.74
CA ASP A 113 10.11 5.24 14.09
C ASP A 113 8.97 5.50 15.07
N THR A 114 7.83 5.98 14.58
CA THR A 114 6.72 6.42 15.45
C THR A 114 5.47 5.56 15.32
N MET A 115 5.40 4.69 14.31
CA MET A 115 4.21 3.94 13.92
C MET A 115 2.98 4.81 13.63
N ARG A 116 3.17 6.13 13.48
CA ARG A 116 2.07 7.03 13.13
C ARG A 116 1.62 6.81 11.69
N PRO A 117 0.31 6.81 11.42
CA PRO A 117 -0.23 6.72 10.06
C PRO A 117 0.31 7.82 9.15
N TYR A 118 0.75 7.42 7.96
CA TYR A 118 1.23 8.34 6.93
C TYR A 118 0.08 9.06 6.21
N SER A 119 -1.00 8.33 5.93
CA SER A 119 -2.22 8.89 5.33
C SER A 119 -3.29 9.14 6.38
N ASP A 120 -4.09 10.18 6.16
CA ASP A 120 -5.27 10.47 6.98
C ASP A 120 -6.29 9.33 6.90
N ASP A 121 -6.46 8.68 5.75
CA ASP A 121 -7.33 7.50 5.58
C ASP A 121 -6.98 6.36 6.56
N LEU A 122 -5.69 6.05 6.73
CA LEU A 122 -5.26 5.02 7.68
C LEU A 122 -5.47 5.50 9.13
N ARG A 123 -5.28 6.80 9.40
CA ARG A 123 -5.52 7.38 10.72
C ARG A 123 -6.99 7.27 11.12
N GLU A 124 -7.91 7.73 10.27
CA GLU A 124 -9.34 7.65 10.50
C GLU A 124 -9.82 6.21 10.70
N HIS A 125 -9.24 5.26 9.95
CA HIS A 125 -9.59 3.86 10.10
C HIS A 125 -9.12 3.29 11.45
N LEU A 126 -7.90 3.61 11.87
CA LEU A 126 -7.37 3.17 13.16
C LEU A 126 -8.10 3.81 14.34
N GLU A 127 -8.51 5.07 14.23
CA GLU A 127 -9.34 5.75 15.22
C GLU A 127 -10.71 5.07 15.37
N ARG A 128 -11.38 4.73 14.26
CA ARG A 128 -12.63 3.96 14.29
C ARG A 128 -12.49 2.59 14.94
N VAL A 129 -11.44 1.84 14.60
CA VAL A 129 -11.20 0.51 15.19
C VAL A 129 -10.89 0.61 16.69
N GLY A 130 -10.20 1.68 17.11
CA GLY A 130 -9.93 1.95 18.52
C GLY A 130 -11.20 2.24 19.33
N ASP A 131 -12.14 2.99 18.76
CA ASP A 131 -13.41 3.34 19.43
C ASP A 131 -14.35 2.13 19.57
N GLU A 132 -14.37 1.20 18.61
CA GLU A 132 -15.21 -0.01 18.65
C GLU A 132 -14.77 -1.05 19.69
N GLN A 133 -13.52 -0.98 20.19
CA GLN A 133 -13.02 -1.89 21.23
C GLN A 133 -13.25 -1.37 22.67
N VAL A 134 -13.72 -0.13 22.83
CA VAL A 134 -13.95 0.51 24.13
C VAL A 134 -15.46 0.64 24.46
N GLY A 135 -16.34 0.21 23.54
CA GLY A 135 -17.80 0.15 23.73
C GLY A 135 -18.32 -1.27 24.01
#